data_AF-A0A9D7Q078-F1
#
_entry.id   AF-A0A9D7Q078-F1
#
_cell.length_a   1.000
_cell.length_b   1.000
_cell.length_c   1.000
_cell.angle_alpha   90.00
_cell.angle_beta   90.00
_cell.angle_gamma   90.00
#
_symmetry.space_group_name_H-M   'P 1'
#
loop_
_entity.id
_entity.type
_entity.pdbx_description
1 polymer ?
#
loop_
_entity_poly.entity_id
_entity_poly.type
_entity_poly.pdbx_seq_one_letter_code
_entity_poly.pdbx_strand_id
1 'polypeptide(L)'
;MDDFSVNLKIVFVNFKRNLLPLSEEFTKRLFTLIHGYLSPEEMDELFSILENQTGRTYFHRGCENNFFRIIESSYNKTALLRDFLRYPLQIEVVVAVATNSNYLTDVLVRNPEFIYRIFDPSHLESVLDINFYRGLIFNSIGRQKSFEARLHQLKTAKRREILSTGVKDLVSFVDLRRATEELSVMATVICDALFLICLEKTLVKYGINNVGFAEFSGERDVDPGFRPLFDKLTDFAVISLGKLGGAELNYSSDIDLIVLFRQNFRLPNGKEYFELLHDTIILFTESATTITEAGFLFRVDFRLRPDGHAAPLARTLQDTILYYETRGENWERQMLIKAGFLCGSKKLYKTFIDSVTPFIYPSGFFISPAEQIKKLRNNMLRTIGDEKNIKLLRGESEISNLGCRRFNF
;
A
#
# COMPACT_ATOMS: atom_id res chain seq x y z
N MET A 1 -10.74 -22.95 -29.24
CA MET A 1 -9.69 -23.68 -28.51
C MET A 1 -8.62 -23.91 -29.55
N ASP A 2 -7.39 -23.52 -29.26
CA ASP A 2 -6.31 -23.15 -30.21
C ASP A 2 -6.39 -21.67 -30.60
N ASP A 3 -5.61 -20.86 -29.86
CA ASP A 3 -4.69 -19.81 -30.34
C ASP A 3 -4.36 -18.77 -29.23
N PHE A 4 -4.06 -19.24 -28.01
CA PHE A 4 -3.56 -18.41 -26.91
C PHE A 4 -2.04 -18.55 -26.76
N SER A 5 -1.30 -18.44 -27.86
CA SER A 5 0.12 -18.08 -27.79
C SER A 5 0.23 -16.56 -27.70
N VAL A 6 -0.21 -15.98 -26.57
CA VAL A 6 0.23 -14.62 -26.23
C VAL A 6 1.74 -14.71 -26.07
N ASN A 7 2.48 -13.93 -26.85
CA ASN A 7 3.93 -13.75 -26.75
C ASN A 7 4.28 -13.10 -25.39
N LEU A 8 4.09 -13.86 -24.31
CA LEU A 8 4.57 -13.57 -22.97
C LEU A 8 6.07 -13.91 -22.93
N LYS A 9 6.87 -13.11 -23.66
CA LYS A 9 8.28 -12.96 -23.28
C LYS A 9 8.29 -12.06 -22.05
N ILE A 10 8.10 -12.66 -20.87
CA ILE A 10 8.52 -12.05 -19.61
C ILE A 10 10.00 -11.72 -19.80
N VAL A 11 10.29 -10.43 -19.95
CA VAL A 11 11.65 -9.97 -20.19
C VAL A 11 12.38 -10.02 -18.85
N PHE A 12 12.83 -11.22 -18.48
CA PHE A 12 14.05 -11.27 -17.70
C PHE A 12 15.09 -10.56 -18.54
N VAL A 13 15.70 -9.53 -17.96
CA VAL A 13 16.93 -8.96 -18.49
C VAL A 13 17.86 -10.14 -18.75
N ASN A 14 18.09 -10.44 -20.04
CA ASN A 14 18.90 -11.54 -20.54
C ASN A 14 20.37 -11.32 -20.11
N PHE A 15 20.66 -11.59 -18.85
CA PHE A 15 22.02 -11.88 -18.45
C PHE A 15 22.25 -13.33 -18.84
N LYS A 16 22.96 -13.55 -19.96
CA LYS A 16 23.70 -14.80 -20.18
C LYS A 16 24.68 -14.97 -19.01
N ARG A 17 24.22 -15.52 -17.91
CA ARG A 17 25.04 -16.02 -16.81
C ARG A 17 25.09 -17.53 -16.98
N ASN A 18 26.28 -18.10 -16.78
CA ASN A 18 26.46 -19.54 -16.82
C ASN A 18 25.43 -20.18 -15.88
N LEU A 19 24.67 -21.15 -16.41
CA LEU A 19 23.74 -21.98 -15.65
C LEU A 19 24.50 -22.51 -14.44
N LEU A 20 24.24 -21.96 -13.25
CA LEU A 20 24.73 -22.57 -12.03
C LEU A 20 23.84 -23.79 -11.80
N PRO A 21 24.41 -25.00 -11.72
CA PRO A 21 23.63 -26.19 -11.43
C PRO A 21 22.95 -26.04 -10.07
N LEU A 22 21.74 -26.59 -9.93
CA LEU A 22 21.04 -26.69 -8.66
C LEU A 22 21.96 -27.36 -7.61
N SER A 23 21.91 -26.91 -6.36
CA SER A 23 22.75 -27.53 -5.34
C SER A 23 22.36 -28.98 -5.11
N GLU A 24 23.34 -29.84 -4.82
CA GLU A 24 23.09 -31.26 -4.55
C GLU A 24 22.10 -31.47 -3.39
N GLU A 25 22.16 -30.57 -2.39
CA GLU A 25 21.24 -30.53 -1.25
C GLU A 25 19.82 -30.17 -1.70
N PHE A 26 19.66 -29.17 -2.58
CA PHE A 26 18.37 -28.83 -3.16
C PHE A 26 17.78 -29.99 -3.95
N THR A 27 18.56 -30.62 -4.82
CA THR A 27 18.11 -31.76 -5.63
C THR A 27 17.64 -32.92 -4.75
N LYS A 28 18.42 -33.27 -3.70
CA LYS A 28 18.03 -34.32 -2.73
C LYS A 28 16.75 -33.97 -1.98
N ARG A 29 16.62 -32.73 -1.53
CA ARG A 29 15.42 -32.27 -0.79
C ARG A 29 14.20 -32.22 -1.70
N LEU A 30 14.35 -31.74 -2.93
CA LEU A 30 13.27 -31.72 -3.92
C LEU A 30 12.81 -33.14 -4.26
N PHE A 31 13.76 -34.06 -4.51
CA PHE A 31 13.44 -35.47 -4.74
C PHE A 31 12.62 -36.05 -3.58
N THR A 32 13.04 -35.79 -2.33
CA THR A 32 12.31 -36.24 -1.13
C THR A 32 10.92 -35.63 -1.04
N LEU A 33 10.76 -34.35 -1.41
CA LEU A 33 9.49 -33.63 -1.36
C LEU A 33 8.49 -34.14 -2.40
N ILE A 34 8.95 -34.48 -3.60
CA ILE A 34 8.10 -34.93 -4.72
C ILE A 34 7.88 -36.45 -4.73
N HIS A 35 8.69 -37.21 -3.98
CA HIS A 35 8.60 -38.66 -3.90
C HIS A 35 7.21 -39.10 -3.39
N GLY A 36 6.52 -39.89 -4.21
CA GLY A 36 5.16 -40.36 -3.95
C GLY A 36 4.03 -39.44 -4.47
N TYR A 37 4.36 -38.27 -5.05
CA TYR A 37 3.39 -37.37 -5.67
C TYR A 37 3.43 -37.37 -7.21
N LEU A 38 4.62 -37.59 -7.79
CA LEU A 38 4.88 -37.59 -9.23
C LEU A 38 5.48 -38.94 -9.68
N SER A 39 5.32 -39.30 -10.96
CA SER A 39 6.03 -40.43 -11.58
C SER A 39 7.51 -40.09 -11.83
N PRO A 40 8.40 -41.08 -12.05
CA PRO A 40 9.80 -40.80 -12.38
C PRO A 40 9.98 -39.84 -13.58
N GLU A 41 9.17 -40.00 -14.63
CA GLU A 41 9.21 -39.15 -15.82
C GLU A 41 8.75 -37.72 -15.50
N GLU A 42 7.67 -37.57 -14.71
CA GLU A 42 7.19 -36.27 -14.24
C GLU A 42 8.23 -35.57 -13.34
N MET A 43 8.98 -36.33 -12.53
CA MET A 43 10.07 -35.78 -11.72
C MET A 43 11.18 -35.20 -12.61
N ASP A 44 11.65 -35.97 -13.59
CA ASP A 44 12.70 -35.53 -14.52
C ASP A 44 12.28 -34.27 -15.30
N GLU A 45 11.02 -34.22 -15.74
CA GLU A 45 10.45 -33.04 -16.38
C GLU A 45 10.43 -31.81 -15.45
N LEU A 46 9.98 -31.98 -14.20
CA LEU A 46 9.98 -30.90 -13.21
C LEU A 46 11.40 -30.37 -12.94
N PHE A 47 12.39 -31.26 -12.81
CA PHE A 47 13.79 -30.87 -12.65
C PHE A 47 14.28 -30.05 -13.85
N SER A 48 13.98 -30.48 -15.07
CA SER A 48 14.37 -29.75 -16.28
C SER A 48 13.74 -28.35 -16.33
N ILE A 49 12.46 -28.22 -15.99
CA ILE A 49 11.76 -26.93 -15.93
C ILE A 49 12.41 -26.02 -14.87
N LEU A 50 12.72 -26.56 -13.68
CA LEU A 50 13.36 -25.81 -12.61
C LEU A 50 14.77 -25.36 -12.98
N GLU A 51 15.61 -26.23 -13.55
CA GLU A 51 16.96 -25.87 -14.00
C GLU A 51 16.91 -24.74 -15.04
N ASN A 52 15.96 -24.80 -15.97
CA ASN A 52 15.76 -23.73 -16.96
C ASN A 52 15.35 -22.40 -16.30
N GLN A 53 14.42 -22.42 -15.34
CA GLN A 53 13.92 -21.19 -14.71
C GLN A 53 14.93 -20.59 -13.72
N THR A 54 15.47 -21.42 -12.83
CA THR A 54 16.51 -21.01 -11.87
C THR A 54 17.78 -20.55 -12.57
N GLY A 55 18.13 -21.17 -13.68
CA GLY A 55 19.24 -20.81 -14.54
C GLY A 55 19.19 -19.39 -15.13
N ARG A 56 18.01 -18.77 -15.17
CA ARG A 56 17.82 -17.37 -15.64
C ARG A 56 18.02 -16.34 -14.53
N THR A 57 18.13 -16.77 -13.28
CA THR A 57 18.19 -15.90 -12.10
C THR A 57 19.38 -16.27 -11.21
N TYR A 58 19.72 -15.42 -10.23
CA TYR A 58 20.74 -15.77 -9.24
C TYR A 58 20.10 -16.61 -8.13
N PHE A 59 19.93 -17.91 -8.40
CA PHE A 59 19.29 -18.85 -7.48
C PHE A 59 20.31 -19.44 -6.51
N HIS A 60 20.36 -18.92 -5.28
CA HIS A 60 21.28 -19.39 -4.23
C HIS A 60 20.52 -20.10 -3.10
N ARG A 61 21.22 -20.64 -2.10
CA ARG A 61 20.62 -21.39 -0.97
C ARG A 61 19.48 -20.68 -0.22
N GLY A 62 19.46 -19.35 -0.22
CA GLY A 62 18.36 -18.58 0.37
C GLY A 62 17.08 -18.70 -0.48
N CYS A 63 17.21 -18.58 -1.79
CA CYS A 63 16.13 -18.76 -2.76
C CYS A 63 15.59 -20.19 -2.73
N GLU A 64 16.48 -21.18 -2.66
CA GLU A 64 16.14 -22.60 -2.48
C GLU A 64 15.25 -22.82 -1.24
N ASN A 65 15.65 -22.26 -0.10
CA ASN A 65 14.87 -22.33 1.12
C ASN A 65 13.51 -21.63 1.00
N ASN A 66 13.47 -20.45 0.37
CA ASN A 66 12.21 -19.73 0.13
C ASN A 66 11.26 -20.53 -0.76
N PHE A 67 11.78 -21.12 -1.83
CA PHE A 67 11.03 -21.99 -2.73
C PHE A 67 10.40 -23.17 -1.97
N PHE A 68 11.19 -23.87 -1.15
CA PHE A 68 10.67 -24.97 -0.34
C PHE A 68 9.63 -24.50 0.67
N ARG A 69 9.85 -23.38 1.36
CA ARG A 69 8.89 -22.83 2.31
C ARG A 69 7.53 -22.59 1.65
N ILE A 70 7.52 -22.05 0.42
CA ILE A 70 6.28 -21.81 -0.35
C ILE A 70 5.58 -23.14 -0.63
N ILE A 71 6.27 -24.13 -1.21
CA ILE A 71 5.66 -25.42 -1.57
C ILE A 71 5.20 -26.19 -0.32
N GLU A 72 6.01 -26.22 0.72
CA GLU A 72 5.71 -26.96 1.96
C GLU A 72 4.48 -26.40 2.67
N SER A 73 4.23 -25.09 2.54
CA SER A 73 3.04 -24.41 3.08
C SER A 73 1.75 -24.66 2.29
N SER A 74 1.86 -25.13 1.04
CA SER A 74 0.68 -25.36 0.18
C SER A 74 -0.25 -26.44 0.73
N TYR A 75 -1.55 -26.18 0.69
CA TYR A 75 -2.60 -27.11 1.14
C TYR A 75 -2.65 -28.40 0.30
N ASN A 76 -2.41 -28.31 -1.01
CA ASN A 76 -2.42 -29.46 -1.91
C ASN A 76 -1.16 -29.48 -2.79
N LYS A 77 -0.10 -30.07 -2.25
CA LYS A 77 1.22 -30.18 -2.91
C LYS A 77 1.14 -30.96 -4.21
N THR A 78 0.35 -32.03 -4.25
CA THR A 78 0.20 -32.87 -5.44
C THR A 78 -0.40 -32.10 -6.60
N ALA A 79 -1.48 -31.34 -6.35
CA ALA A 79 -2.10 -30.50 -7.36
C ALA A 79 -1.13 -29.40 -7.83
N LEU A 80 -0.49 -28.70 -6.88
CA LEU A 80 0.47 -27.64 -7.19
C LEU A 80 1.64 -28.14 -8.06
N LEU A 81 2.24 -29.27 -7.70
CA LEU A 81 3.36 -29.84 -8.45
C LEU A 81 2.95 -30.28 -9.87
N ARG A 82 1.75 -30.85 -10.03
CA ARG A 82 1.22 -31.20 -11.36
C ARG A 82 0.87 -29.97 -12.18
N ASP A 83 0.37 -28.91 -11.55
CA ASP A 83 0.10 -27.64 -12.23
C ASP A 83 1.40 -26.99 -12.72
N PHE A 84 2.53 -27.15 -12.02
CA PHE A 84 3.83 -26.69 -12.50
C PHE A 84 4.29 -27.38 -13.79
N LEU A 85 4.02 -28.68 -13.93
CA LEU A 85 4.30 -29.43 -15.15
C LEU A 85 3.43 -28.92 -16.31
N ARG A 86 2.15 -28.69 -16.03
CA ARG A 86 1.18 -28.27 -17.06
C ARG A 86 1.31 -26.81 -17.47
N TYR A 87 1.68 -25.94 -16.53
CA TYR A 87 1.73 -24.49 -16.69
C TYR A 87 3.07 -23.93 -16.20
N PRO A 88 4.11 -23.93 -17.04
CA PRO A 88 5.46 -23.48 -16.66
C PRO A 88 5.55 -22.02 -16.16
N LEU A 89 4.55 -21.18 -16.46
CA LEU A 89 4.47 -19.82 -15.93
C LEU A 89 4.30 -19.80 -14.39
N GLN A 90 3.62 -20.80 -13.82
CA GLN A 90 3.35 -20.83 -12.38
C GLN A 90 4.62 -21.05 -11.57
N ILE A 91 5.47 -21.97 -12.02
CA ILE A 91 6.76 -22.22 -11.37
C ILE A 91 7.72 -21.05 -11.57
N GLU A 92 7.66 -20.36 -12.71
CA GLU A 92 8.40 -19.12 -12.96
C GLU A 92 8.02 -18.02 -11.95
N VAL A 93 6.73 -17.83 -11.68
CA VAL A 93 6.25 -16.89 -10.66
C VAL A 93 6.76 -17.27 -9.26
N VAL A 94 6.72 -18.55 -8.88
CA VAL A 94 7.22 -19.00 -7.57
C VAL A 94 8.73 -18.79 -7.44
N VAL A 95 9.50 -19.13 -8.47
CA VAL A 95 10.95 -18.90 -8.50
C VAL A 95 11.25 -17.40 -8.45
N ALA A 96 10.51 -16.57 -9.19
CA ALA A 96 10.68 -15.12 -9.16
C ALA A 96 10.44 -14.54 -7.76
N VAL A 97 9.40 -14.98 -7.05
CA VAL A 97 9.13 -14.58 -5.67
C VAL A 97 10.23 -15.07 -4.72
N ALA A 98 10.59 -16.35 -4.80
CA ALA A 98 11.59 -16.96 -3.93
C ALA A 98 12.98 -16.32 -4.07
N THR A 99 13.34 -15.91 -5.28
CA THR A 99 14.60 -15.26 -5.58
C THR A 99 14.63 -13.80 -5.15
N ASN A 100 13.59 -13.03 -5.48
CA ASN A 100 13.66 -11.57 -5.40
C ASN A 100 13.02 -10.98 -4.14
N SER A 101 12.27 -11.77 -3.34
CA SER A 101 11.57 -11.21 -2.18
C SER A 101 11.30 -12.20 -1.05
N ASN A 102 12.07 -12.06 0.03
CA ASN A 102 11.77 -12.70 1.32
C ASN A 102 10.40 -12.27 1.87
N TYR A 103 10.03 -11.00 1.68
CA TYR A 103 8.76 -10.49 2.17
C TYR A 103 7.56 -11.13 1.47
N LEU A 104 7.58 -11.21 0.13
CA LEU A 104 6.51 -11.87 -0.63
C LEU A 104 6.48 -13.37 -0.38
N THR A 105 7.65 -14.00 -0.21
CA THR A 105 7.76 -15.38 0.25
C THR A 105 7.03 -15.57 1.59
N ASP A 106 7.30 -14.72 2.58
CA ASP A 106 6.64 -14.80 3.89
C ASP A 106 5.12 -14.58 3.80
N VAL A 107 4.66 -13.73 2.87
CA VAL A 107 3.22 -13.56 2.62
C VAL A 107 2.60 -14.85 2.09
N LEU A 108 3.21 -15.50 1.09
CA LEU A 108 2.73 -16.77 0.54
C LEU A 108 2.76 -17.91 1.57
N VAL A 109 3.83 -18.01 2.35
CA VAL A 109 3.96 -19.04 3.40
C VAL A 109 2.87 -18.91 4.46
N ARG A 110 2.49 -17.67 4.81
CA ARG A 110 1.45 -17.40 5.81
C ARG A 110 0.03 -17.46 5.24
N ASN A 111 -0.13 -17.32 3.93
CA ASN A 111 -1.43 -17.29 3.23
C ASN A 111 -1.31 -18.13 1.94
N PRO A 112 -1.16 -19.46 2.05
CA PRO A 112 -0.87 -20.32 0.91
C PRO A 112 -1.95 -20.27 -0.18
N GLU A 113 -3.18 -19.91 0.18
CA GLU A 113 -4.29 -19.73 -0.74
C GLU A 113 -4.10 -18.56 -1.72
N PHE A 114 -3.23 -17.59 -1.41
CA PHE A 114 -2.94 -16.49 -2.34
C PHE A 114 -2.14 -16.93 -3.57
N ILE A 115 -1.53 -18.11 -3.53
CA ILE A 115 -0.75 -18.63 -4.66
C ILE A 115 -1.61 -18.77 -5.93
N TYR A 116 -2.88 -19.17 -5.78
CA TYR A 116 -3.80 -19.34 -6.91
C TYR A 116 -4.16 -18.01 -7.58
N ARG A 117 -4.14 -16.91 -6.82
CA ARG A 117 -4.41 -15.57 -7.35
C ARG A 117 -3.25 -15.07 -8.21
N ILE A 118 -2.01 -15.37 -7.85
CA ILE A 118 -0.82 -14.95 -8.63
C ILE A 118 -0.55 -15.87 -9.83
N PHE A 119 -1.24 -17.01 -9.91
CA PHE A 119 -1.21 -17.90 -11.07
C PHE A 119 -2.26 -17.59 -12.13
N ASP A 120 -3.30 -16.82 -11.80
CA ASP A 120 -4.32 -16.40 -12.76
C ASP A 120 -3.78 -15.26 -13.65
N PRO A 121 -3.56 -15.49 -14.96
CA PRO A 121 -3.06 -14.46 -15.86
C PRO A 121 -3.99 -13.25 -15.95
N SER A 122 -5.30 -13.48 -15.87
CA SER A 122 -6.32 -12.42 -15.88
C SER A 122 -6.12 -11.47 -14.70
N HIS A 123 -5.66 -12.01 -13.57
CA HIS A 123 -5.35 -11.20 -12.40
C HIS A 123 -4.06 -10.40 -12.57
N LEU A 124 -3.02 -10.99 -13.16
CA LEU A 124 -1.74 -10.31 -13.43
C LEU A 124 -1.91 -9.13 -14.40
N GLU A 125 -2.78 -9.27 -15.40
CA GLU A 125 -3.06 -8.20 -16.37
C GLU A 125 -4.01 -7.11 -15.85
N SER A 126 -4.80 -7.43 -14.83
CA SER A 126 -5.83 -6.53 -14.29
C SER A 126 -5.26 -5.23 -13.72
N VAL A 127 -6.05 -4.15 -13.84
CA VAL A 127 -5.81 -2.86 -13.16
C VAL A 127 -6.62 -2.84 -11.87
N LEU A 128 -6.03 -2.35 -10.78
CA LEU A 128 -6.76 -2.13 -9.54
C LEU A 128 -7.60 -0.85 -9.64
N ASP A 129 -8.86 -0.98 -10.08
CA ASP A 129 -9.81 0.15 -10.07
C ASP A 129 -10.24 0.52 -8.64
N ILE A 130 -10.18 1.82 -8.33
CA ILE A 130 -10.44 2.33 -6.98
C ILE A 130 -11.90 2.12 -6.54
N ASN A 131 -12.88 2.26 -7.43
CA ASN A 131 -14.29 2.15 -7.06
C ASN A 131 -14.67 0.69 -6.85
N PHE A 132 -14.23 -0.19 -7.75
CA PHE A 132 -14.40 -1.62 -7.62
C PHE A 132 -13.72 -2.14 -6.35
N TYR A 133 -12.46 -1.77 -6.12
CA TYR A 133 -11.73 -2.19 -4.93
C TYR A 133 -12.36 -1.65 -3.64
N ARG A 134 -12.83 -0.40 -3.64
CA ARG A 134 -13.63 0.16 -2.54
C ARG A 134 -14.85 -0.70 -2.25
N GLY A 135 -15.65 -1.00 -3.26
CA GLY A 135 -16.86 -1.84 -3.10
C GLY A 135 -16.54 -3.21 -2.50
N LEU A 136 -15.47 -3.86 -2.98
CA LEU A 136 -15.02 -5.15 -2.44
C LEU A 136 -14.62 -5.08 -0.97
N ILE A 137 -13.81 -4.07 -0.60
CA ILE A 137 -13.34 -3.90 0.78
C ILE A 137 -14.51 -3.56 1.69
N PHE A 138 -15.35 -2.59 1.32
CA PHE A 138 -16.46 -2.13 2.14
C PHE A 138 -17.47 -3.25 2.40
N ASN A 139 -17.82 -4.02 1.36
CA ASN A 139 -18.71 -5.17 1.50
C ASN A 139 -18.10 -6.24 2.43
N SER A 140 -16.79 -6.51 2.29
CA SER A 140 -16.09 -7.47 3.16
C SER A 140 -16.08 -7.03 4.63
N ILE A 141 -15.85 -5.74 4.89
CA ILE A 141 -15.85 -5.15 6.23
C ILE A 141 -17.26 -5.10 6.84
N GLY A 142 -18.27 -4.76 6.04
CA GLY A 142 -19.68 -4.72 6.48
C GLY A 142 -20.20 -6.07 6.98
N ARG A 143 -19.68 -7.19 6.44
CA ARG A 143 -20.02 -8.56 6.90
C ARG A 143 -19.43 -8.93 8.26
N GLN A 144 -18.38 -8.25 8.70
CA GLN A 144 -17.70 -8.56 9.96
C GLN A 144 -18.39 -7.86 11.13
N LYS A 145 -18.60 -8.61 12.22
CA LYS A 145 -19.34 -8.12 13.40
C LYS A 145 -18.46 -7.37 14.41
N SER A 146 -17.20 -7.76 14.58
CA SER A 146 -16.30 -7.15 15.56
C SER A 146 -15.30 -6.21 14.89
N PHE A 147 -14.83 -5.23 15.66
CA PHE A 147 -13.78 -4.31 15.23
C PHE A 147 -12.49 -5.04 14.86
N GLU A 148 -12.14 -6.05 15.65
CA GLU A 148 -10.93 -6.84 15.50
C GLU A 148 -10.98 -7.71 14.23
N ALA A 149 -12.14 -8.27 13.90
CA ALA A 149 -12.35 -9.02 12.65
C ALA A 149 -12.27 -8.09 11.42
N ARG A 150 -12.85 -6.89 11.50
CA ARG A 150 -12.71 -5.86 10.46
C ARG A 150 -11.26 -5.46 10.26
N LEU A 151 -10.52 -5.22 11.34
CA LEU A 151 -9.10 -4.86 11.27
C LEU A 151 -8.26 -6.00 10.69
N HIS A 152 -8.52 -7.24 11.09
CA HIS A 152 -7.88 -8.42 10.51
C HIS A 152 -8.12 -8.50 9.00
N GLN A 153 -9.36 -8.29 8.56
CA GLN A 153 -9.74 -8.32 7.15
C GLN A 153 -9.01 -7.24 6.32
N LEU A 154 -8.88 -6.01 6.84
CA LEU A 154 -8.08 -4.95 6.19
C LEU A 154 -6.61 -5.35 6.04
N LYS A 155 -6.04 -5.98 7.07
CA LYS A 155 -4.63 -6.40 7.08
C LYS A 155 -4.38 -7.54 6.09
N THR A 156 -5.28 -8.51 6.02
CA THR A 156 -5.25 -9.57 5.00
C THR A 156 -5.40 -9.00 3.60
N ALA A 157 -6.31 -8.03 3.39
CA ALA A 157 -6.46 -7.36 2.11
C ALA A 157 -5.18 -6.63 1.67
N LYS A 158 -4.55 -5.85 2.57
CA LYS A 158 -3.27 -5.19 2.29
C LYS A 158 -2.21 -6.20 1.83
N ARG A 159 -2.02 -7.29 2.58
CA ARG A 159 -1.03 -8.32 2.21
C ARG A 159 -1.29 -8.90 0.84
N ARG A 160 -2.55 -9.20 0.54
CA ARG A 160 -2.97 -9.76 -0.75
C ARG A 160 -2.65 -8.81 -1.90
N GLU A 161 -2.97 -7.53 -1.78
CA GLU A 161 -2.71 -6.59 -2.87
C GLU A 161 -1.21 -6.21 -2.98
N ILE A 162 -0.45 -6.21 -1.87
CA ILE A 162 1.02 -6.10 -1.95
C ILE A 162 1.61 -7.29 -2.69
N LEU A 163 1.13 -8.51 -2.42
CA LEU A 163 1.58 -9.69 -3.13
C LEU A 163 1.24 -9.61 -4.63
N SER A 164 0.01 -9.23 -4.96
CA SER A 164 -0.42 -9.07 -6.35
C SER A 164 0.47 -8.05 -7.08
N THR A 165 0.57 -6.83 -6.54
CA THR A 165 1.35 -5.75 -7.15
C THR A 165 2.83 -6.13 -7.22
N GLY A 166 3.36 -6.73 -6.15
CA GLY A 166 4.74 -7.20 -6.05
C GLY A 166 5.08 -8.26 -7.09
N VAL A 167 4.21 -9.24 -7.30
CA VAL A 167 4.42 -10.25 -8.35
C VAL A 167 4.38 -9.58 -9.73
N LYS A 168 3.37 -8.75 -10.03
CA LYS A 168 3.28 -8.05 -11.32
C LYS A 168 4.54 -7.22 -11.61
N ASP A 169 5.07 -6.55 -10.60
CA ASP A 169 6.31 -5.75 -10.67
C ASP A 169 7.53 -6.66 -10.93
N LEU A 170 7.69 -7.75 -10.17
CA LEU A 170 8.79 -8.70 -10.33
C LEU A 170 8.81 -9.39 -11.70
N VAL A 171 7.65 -9.79 -12.22
CA VAL A 171 7.53 -10.42 -13.54
C VAL A 171 7.31 -9.40 -14.67
N SER A 172 7.49 -8.10 -14.38
CA SER A 172 7.44 -7.00 -15.37
C SER A 172 6.12 -6.90 -16.16
N PHE A 173 5.00 -7.29 -15.57
CA PHE A 173 3.66 -7.07 -16.11
C PHE A 173 3.20 -5.61 -15.94
N VAL A 174 3.75 -4.90 -14.96
CA VAL A 174 3.48 -3.48 -14.71
C VAL A 174 4.81 -2.72 -14.63
N ASP A 175 4.80 -1.45 -15.04
CA ASP A 175 5.91 -0.55 -14.80
C ASP A 175 5.86 0.02 -13.37
N LEU A 176 6.95 0.69 -12.96
CA LEU A 176 7.06 1.28 -11.62
C LEU A 176 5.90 2.25 -11.34
N ARG A 177 5.50 3.04 -12.33
CA ARG A 177 4.42 4.02 -12.16
C ARG A 177 3.13 3.31 -11.80
N ARG A 178 2.72 2.32 -12.60
CA ARG A 178 1.50 1.55 -12.37
C ARG A 178 1.56 0.76 -11.06
N ALA A 179 2.72 0.20 -10.69
CA ALA A 179 2.90 -0.44 -9.38
C ALA A 179 2.63 0.56 -8.23
N THR A 180 3.19 1.77 -8.31
CA THR A 180 2.96 2.80 -7.28
C THR A 180 1.54 3.36 -7.27
N GLU A 181 0.86 3.41 -8.41
CA GLU A 181 -0.56 3.75 -8.52
C GLU A 181 -1.43 2.67 -7.85
N GLU A 182 -1.20 1.38 -8.11
CA GLU A 182 -1.93 0.26 -7.48
C GLU A 182 -1.73 0.25 -5.95
N LEU A 183 -0.50 0.47 -5.47
CA LEU A 183 -0.22 0.61 -4.03
C LEU A 183 -0.94 1.81 -3.41
N SER A 184 -1.05 2.92 -4.14
CA SER A 184 -1.73 4.13 -3.68
C SER A 184 -3.25 3.93 -3.61
N VAL A 185 -3.84 3.28 -4.61
CA VAL A 185 -5.27 2.90 -4.61
C VAL A 185 -5.56 1.98 -3.42
N MET A 186 -4.73 0.95 -3.22
CA MET A 186 -4.86 0.04 -2.08
C MET A 186 -4.84 0.80 -0.75
N ALA A 187 -3.83 1.65 -0.54
CA ALA A 187 -3.67 2.39 0.70
C ALA A 187 -4.82 3.37 0.95
N THR A 188 -5.25 4.14 -0.07
CA THR A 188 -6.39 5.06 0.04
C THR A 188 -7.66 4.34 0.50
N VAL A 189 -8.02 3.24 -0.15
CA VAL A 189 -9.24 2.49 0.17
C VAL A 189 -9.17 1.87 1.58
N ILE A 190 -8.03 1.30 1.96
CA ILE A 190 -7.86 0.69 3.27
C ILE A 190 -7.87 1.75 4.38
N CYS A 191 -7.21 2.89 4.17
CA CYS A 191 -7.21 3.99 5.13
C CYS A 191 -8.60 4.61 5.28
N ASP A 192 -9.36 4.75 4.20
CA ASP A 192 -10.75 5.22 4.27
C ASP A 192 -11.60 4.26 5.13
N ALA A 193 -11.61 2.97 4.78
CA ALA A 193 -12.34 1.97 5.54
C ALA A 193 -11.92 1.92 7.02
N LEU A 194 -10.61 2.00 7.28
CA LEU A 194 -10.06 2.03 8.64
C LEU A 194 -10.56 3.25 9.42
N PHE A 195 -10.52 4.44 8.81
CA PHE A 195 -10.98 5.66 9.46
C PHE A 195 -12.46 5.57 9.83
N LEU A 196 -13.30 5.06 8.93
CA LEU A 196 -14.74 4.90 9.18
C LEU A 196 -15.05 3.90 10.31
N ILE A 197 -14.34 2.76 10.38
CA ILE A 197 -14.56 1.80 11.48
C ILE A 197 -14.03 2.34 12.82
N CYS A 198 -12.96 3.15 12.81
CA CYS A 198 -12.47 3.83 14.00
C CYS A 198 -13.43 4.95 14.45
N LEU A 199 -14.04 5.67 13.51
CA LEU A 199 -15.05 6.69 13.78
C LEU A 199 -16.28 6.05 14.42
N GLU A 200 -16.80 4.97 13.86
CA GLU A 200 -17.92 4.20 14.44
C GLU A 200 -17.59 3.73 15.86
N LYS A 201 -16.42 3.12 16.08
CA LYS A 201 -16.01 2.66 17.42
C LYS A 201 -15.91 3.81 18.42
N THR A 202 -15.42 4.97 17.98
CA THR A 202 -15.34 6.17 18.82
C THR A 202 -16.73 6.75 19.10
N LEU A 203 -17.64 6.78 18.13
CA LEU A 203 -19.02 7.21 18.32
C LEU A 203 -19.75 6.35 19.37
N VAL A 204 -19.58 5.03 19.31
CA VAL A 204 -20.10 4.10 20.32
C VAL A 204 -19.55 4.42 21.71
N LYS A 205 -18.23 4.65 21.84
CA LYS A 205 -17.59 5.09 23.10
C LYS A 205 -18.19 6.41 23.62
N TYR A 206 -18.65 7.27 22.72
CA TYR A 206 -19.26 8.56 23.04
C TYR A 206 -20.77 8.47 23.28
N GLY A 207 -21.37 7.28 23.20
CA GLY A 207 -22.80 7.05 23.41
C GLY A 207 -23.67 7.38 22.19
N ILE A 208 -23.08 7.50 21.00
CA ILE A 208 -23.77 7.75 19.74
C ILE A 208 -23.81 6.45 18.95
N ASN A 209 -24.92 5.72 19.06
CA ASN A 209 -25.06 4.36 18.50
C ASN A 209 -26.01 4.26 17.30
N ASN A 210 -26.67 5.36 16.93
CA ASN A 210 -27.70 5.40 15.88
C ASN A 210 -27.13 5.45 14.46
N VAL A 211 -25.80 5.59 14.32
CA VAL A 211 -25.09 5.66 13.05
C VAL A 211 -23.79 4.86 13.17
N GLY A 212 -23.40 4.19 12.09
CA GLY A 212 -22.19 3.40 12.05
C GLY A 212 -21.68 3.20 10.63
N PHE A 213 -20.90 2.14 10.44
CA PHE A 213 -20.19 1.91 9.18
C PHE A 213 -21.13 1.81 7.97
N ALA A 214 -22.33 1.21 8.14
CA ALA A 214 -23.30 1.03 7.07
C ALA A 214 -23.86 2.37 6.54
N GLU A 215 -24.08 3.33 7.44
CA GLU A 215 -24.52 4.68 7.07
C GLU A 215 -23.36 5.49 6.48
N PHE A 216 -22.14 5.35 7.00
CA PHE A 216 -20.95 6.01 6.44
C PHE A 216 -20.56 5.47 5.05
N SER A 217 -20.77 4.17 4.81
CA SER A 217 -20.48 3.53 3.54
C SER A 217 -21.52 3.79 2.45
N GLY A 218 -22.70 4.30 2.84
CA GLY A 218 -23.86 4.41 1.95
C GLY A 218 -24.56 3.07 1.69
N GLU A 219 -24.26 2.02 2.45
CA GLU A 219 -24.99 0.74 2.38
C GLU A 219 -26.38 0.82 3.02
N ARG A 220 -26.58 1.77 3.96
CA ARG A 220 -27.87 2.05 4.58
C ARG A 220 -28.15 3.54 4.60
N ASP A 221 -29.40 3.90 4.34
CA ASP A 221 -29.88 5.26 4.54
C ASP A 221 -29.83 5.67 6.01
N VAL A 222 -29.51 6.94 6.23
CA VAL A 222 -29.52 7.56 7.56
C VAL A 222 -30.94 7.83 7.98
N ASP A 223 -31.29 7.49 9.23
CA ASP A 223 -32.57 7.84 9.83
C ASP A 223 -32.83 9.36 9.69
N PRO A 224 -34.00 9.79 9.17
CA PRO A 224 -34.30 11.21 8.95
C PRO A 224 -34.14 12.09 10.20
N GLY A 225 -34.43 11.56 11.39
CA GLY A 225 -34.27 12.26 12.66
C GLY A 225 -32.81 12.44 13.07
N PHE A 226 -31.92 11.54 12.64
CA PHE A 226 -30.48 11.62 12.88
C PHE A 226 -29.69 12.34 11.78
N ARG A 227 -30.29 12.54 10.60
CA ARG A 227 -29.63 13.17 9.46
C ARG A 227 -28.92 14.50 9.78
N PRO A 228 -29.52 15.43 10.56
CA PRO A 228 -28.84 16.69 10.89
C PRO A 228 -27.55 16.51 11.70
N LEU A 229 -27.50 15.52 12.60
CA LEU A 229 -26.29 15.20 13.36
C LEU A 229 -25.29 14.43 12.50
N PHE A 230 -25.75 13.48 11.70
CA PHE A 230 -24.90 12.73 10.77
C PHE A 230 -24.17 13.66 9.78
N ASP A 231 -24.87 14.62 9.18
CA ASP A 231 -24.28 15.59 8.25
C ASP A 231 -23.17 16.41 8.94
N LYS A 232 -23.35 16.77 10.22
CA LYS A 232 -22.31 17.45 11.01
C LYS A 232 -21.14 16.52 11.38
N LEU A 233 -21.43 15.28 11.78
CA LEU A 233 -20.42 14.28 12.14
C LEU A 233 -19.56 13.85 10.95
N THR A 234 -20.07 13.98 9.73
CA THR A 234 -19.39 13.62 8.48
C THR A 234 -18.81 14.81 7.73
N ASP A 235 -18.99 16.05 8.21
CA ASP A 235 -18.36 17.25 7.63
C ASP A 235 -16.92 17.45 8.15
N PHE A 236 -16.13 16.38 8.03
CA PHE A 236 -14.67 16.34 8.16
C PHE A 236 -14.04 15.88 6.85
N ALA A 237 -12.76 16.13 6.66
CA ALA A 237 -11.98 15.63 5.53
C ALA A 237 -10.63 15.13 6.04
N VAL A 238 -10.31 13.89 5.70
CA VAL A 238 -8.96 13.33 5.82
C VAL A 238 -8.27 13.55 4.48
N ILE A 239 -7.10 14.16 4.53
CA ILE A 239 -6.33 14.55 3.35
C ILE A 239 -4.99 13.85 3.41
N SER A 240 -4.68 13.08 2.38
CA SER A 240 -3.37 12.48 2.19
C SER A 240 -2.40 13.49 1.60
N LEU A 241 -1.16 13.47 2.09
CA LEU A 241 -0.06 14.28 1.59
C LEU A 241 1.01 13.38 0.96
N GLY A 242 2.09 14.02 0.48
CA GLY A 242 3.29 13.30 0.06
C GLY A 242 3.02 12.27 -1.02
N LYS A 243 3.57 11.06 -0.85
CA LYS A 243 3.49 10.01 -1.87
C LYS A 243 2.08 9.48 -2.07
N LEU A 244 1.30 9.34 -1.00
CA LEU A 244 -0.07 8.86 -1.12
C LEU A 244 -0.92 9.88 -1.87
N GLY A 245 -0.86 11.15 -1.47
CA GLY A 245 -1.64 12.20 -2.14
C GLY A 245 -1.18 12.51 -3.56
N GLY A 246 0.06 12.17 -3.92
CA GLY A 246 0.59 12.19 -5.29
C GLY A 246 0.38 10.90 -6.10
N ALA A 247 -0.31 9.89 -5.56
CA ALA A 247 -0.52 8.58 -6.19
C ALA A 247 0.76 7.82 -6.60
N GLU A 248 1.83 7.96 -5.81
CA GLU A 248 3.17 7.41 -6.06
C GLU A 248 3.73 6.64 -4.85
N LEU A 249 2.85 5.93 -4.13
CA LEU A 249 3.20 5.20 -2.91
C LEU A 249 4.12 4.00 -3.20
N ASN A 250 5.21 3.85 -2.45
CA ASN A 250 6.07 2.65 -2.48
C ASN A 250 5.68 1.65 -1.37
N TYR A 251 6.12 0.39 -1.51
CA TYR A 251 5.83 -0.74 -0.60
C TYR A 251 6.02 -0.48 0.91
N SER A 252 6.98 0.37 1.30
CA SER A 252 7.27 0.68 2.70
C SER A 252 7.21 2.19 2.99
N SER A 253 6.32 2.91 2.30
CA SER A 253 6.10 4.34 2.57
C SER A 253 5.24 4.55 3.82
N ASP A 254 5.52 5.63 4.53
CA ASP A 254 4.62 6.15 5.56
C ASP A 254 3.42 6.85 4.89
N ILE A 255 2.33 7.00 5.64
CA ILE A 255 1.09 7.64 5.18
C ILE A 255 0.96 8.98 5.90
N ASP A 256 1.26 10.05 5.17
CA ASP A 256 1.19 11.42 5.67
C ASP A 256 -0.24 11.95 5.56
N LEU A 257 -0.84 12.37 6.68
CA LEU A 257 -2.23 12.80 6.74
C LEU A 257 -2.40 14.14 7.46
N ILE A 258 -3.42 14.90 7.05
CA ILE A 258 -4.01 15.99 7.84
C ILE A 258 -5.52 15.78 7.94
N VAL A 259 -6.12 16.19 9.06
CA VAL A 259 -7.57 16.08 9.29
C VAL A 259 -8.16 17.44 9.55
N LEU A 260 -9.18 17.78 8.76
CA LEU A 260 -9.91 19.03 8.85
C LEU A 260 -11.37 18.76 9.15
N PHE A 261 -12.04 19.70 9.81
CA PHE A 261 -13.49 19.67 9.98
C PHE A 261 -14.11 21.05 9.84
N ARG A 262 -15.38 21.12 9.44
CA ARG A 262 -16.03 22.40 9.11
C ARG A 262 -16.07 23.35 10.30
N GLN A 263 -16.66 22.89 11.39
CA GLN A 263 -16.92 23.69 12.59
C GLN A 263 -16.96 22.78 13.80
N ASN A 264 -16.49 23.28 14.94
CA ASN A 264 -16.65 22.57 16.20
C ASN A 264 -18.09 22.73 16.70
N PHE A 265 -18.59 21.72 17.42
CA PHE A 265 -19.90 21.76 18.04
C PHE A 265 -19.95 20.81 19.23
N ARG A 266 -20.91 21.05 20.12
CA ARG A 266 -21.15 20.22 21.29
C ARG A 266 -21.97 18.99 20.92
N LEU A 267 -21.47 17.82 21.26
CA LEU A 267 -22.11 16.52 21.07
C LEU A 267 -23.22 16.31 22.11
N PRO A 268 -24.17 15.36 21.88
CA PRO A 268 -25.24 15.06 22.82
C PRO A 268 -24.76 14.68 24.24
N ASN A 269 -23.58 14.08 24.34
CA ASN A 269 -22.95 13.71 25.61
C ASN A 269 -22.22 14.88 26.31
N GLY A 270 -22.28 16.09 25.76
CA GLY A 270 -21.67 17.30 26.29
C GLY A 270 -20.19 17.52 25.95
N LYS A 271 -19.54 16.58 25.26
CA LYS A 271 -18.17 16.74 24.75
C LYS A 271 -18.12 17.56 23.47
N GLU A 272 -16.94 18.03 23.12
CA GLU A 272 -16.70 18.77 21.89
C GLU A 272 -16.38 17.81 20.72
N TYR A 273 -16.82 18.16 19.51
CA TYR A 273 -16.60 17.33 18.33
C TYR A 273 -15.11 17.13 18.00
N PHE A 274 -14.26 18.12 18.26
CA PHE A 274 -12.82 17.96 18.07
C PHE A 274 -12.22 16.86 18.96
N GLU A 275 -12.76 16.63 20.17
CA GLU A 275 -12.30 15.55 21.06
C GLU A 275 -12.63 14.17 20.46
N LEU A 276 -13.81 14.04 19.85
CA LEU A 276 -14.22 12.83 19.15
C LEU A 276 -13.30 12.54 17.95
N LEU A 277 -12.98 13.55 17.14
CA LEU A 277 -12.06 13.38 16.02
C LEU A 277 -10.64 13.07 16.51
N HIS A 278 -10.19 13.71 17.58
CA HIS A 278 -8.90 13.42 18.20
C HIS A 278 -8.81 11.95 18.64
N ASP A 279 -9.78 11.46 19.41
CA ASP A 279 -9.84 10.06 19.83
C ASP A 279 -9.92 9.09 18.63
N THR A 280 -10.64 9.47 17.57
CA THR A 280 -10.74 8.69 16.33
C THR A 280 -9.37 8.57 15.65
N ILE A 281 -8.59 9.66 15.59
CA ILE A 281 -7.26 9.67 14.96
C ILE A 281 -6.24 8.86 15.78
N ILE A 282 -6.32 8.92 17.10
CA ILE A 282 -5.49 8.06 17.97
C ILE A 282 -5.80 6.58 17.70
N LEU A 283 -7.08 6.21 17.75
CA LEU A 283 -7.49 4.83 17.48
C LEU A 283 -7.11 4.37 16.07
N PHE A 284 -7.25 5.24 15.07
CA PHE A 284 -6.81 5.00 13.69
C PHE A 284 -5.31 4.70 13.63
N THR A 285 -4.49 5.53 14.29
CA THR A 285 -3.02 5.41 14.31
C THR A 285 -2.60 4.11 14.99
N GLU A 286 -3.18 3.80 16.15
CA GLU A 286 -2.93 2.55 16.88
C GLU A 286 -3.34 1.34 16.05
N SER A 287 -4.52 1.36 15.45
CA SER A 287 -5.04 0.25 14.63
C SER A 287 -4.21 0.03 13.36
N ALA A 288 -3.71 1.11 12.76
CA ALA A 288 -2.86 1.05 11.58
C ALA A 288 -1.48 0.46 11.87
N THR A 289 -0.91 0.77 13.04
CA THR A 289 0.49 0.44 13.38
C THR A 289 0.64 -0.84 14.19
N THR A 290 -0.41 -1.26 14.93
CA THR A 290 -0.35 -2.46 15.77
C THR A 290 -0.08 -3.71 14.94
N ILE A 291 0.95 -4.47 15.32
CA ILE A 291 1.33 -5.73 14.68
C ILE A 291 0.44 -6.85 15.23
N THR A 292 -0.23 -7.57 14.35
CA THR A 292 -0.98 -8.80 14.66
C THR A 292 -0.44 -9.97 13.84
N GLU A 293 -1.06 -11.15 13.93
CA GLU A 293 -0.75 -12.29 13.04
C GLU A 293 -0.94 -11.92 11.55
N ALA A 294 -1.96 -11.11 11.27
CA ALA A 294 -2.19 -10.44 9.98
C ALA A 294 -1.25 -9.25 9.67
N GLY A 295 -0.29 -8.93 10.55
CA GLY A 295 0.71 -7.88 10.37
C GLY A 295 0.19 -6.51 10.80
N PHE A 296 0.76 -5.45 10.23
CA PHE A 296 0.29 -4.07 10.42
C PHE A 296 -0.12 -3.45 9.07
N LEU A 297 -0.96 -2.40 9.13
CA LEU A 297 -1.44 -1.70 7.94
C LEU A 297 -0.44 -0.67 7.46
N PHE A 298 -0.24 0.43 8.18
CA PHE A 298 0.65 1.48 7.73
C PHE A 298 1.30 2.16 8.91
N ARG A 299 2.49 2.70 8.68
CA ARG A 299 3.02 3.77 9.51
C ARG A 299 2.29 5.04 9.09
N VAL A 300 1.76 5.76 10.06
CA VAL A 300 0.95 6.96 9.82
C VAL A 300 1.64 8.14 10.46
N ASP A 301 1.67 9.26 9.73
CA ASP A 301 2.31 10.49 10.16
C ASP A 301 1.36 11.68 10.03
N PHE A 302 1.22 12.46 11.11
CA PHE A 302 0.42 13.70 11.17
C PHE A 302 1.29 14.94 11.39
N ARG A 303 2.63 14.83 11.33
CA ARG A 303 3.56 15.93 11.63
C ARG A 303 3.49 17.09 10.65
N LEU A 304 3.01 16.82 9.45
CA LEU A 304 2.86 17.80 8.37
C LEU A 304 1.62 18.70 8.50
N ARG A 305 0.85 18.56 9.59
CA ARG A 305 -0.28 19.45 9.88
C ARG A 305 0.20 20.86 10.28
N PRO A 306 -0.63 21.90 10.10
CA PRO A 306 -0.37 23.24 10.60
C PRO A 306 0.09 23.25 12.07
N ASP A 307 1.18 23.96 12.38
CA ASP A 307 1.85 24.00 13.69
C ASP A 307 2.47 22.67 14.17
N GLY A 308 2.49 21.64 13.32
CA GLY A 308 3.15 20.35 13.59
C GLY A 308 2.71 19.71 14.91
N HIS A 309 3.67 19.20 15.69
CA HIS A 309 3.42 18.49 16.94
C HIS A 309 2.68 19.31 18.00
N ALA A 310 2.80 20.63 17.98
CA ALA A 310 2.19 21.52 18.98
C ALA A 310 0.69 21.75 18.73
N ALA A 311 0.16 21.28 17.59
CA ALA A 311 -1.22 21.49 17.20
C ALA A 311 -2.12 20.27 17.51
N PRO A 312 -3.43 20.49 17.67
CA PRO A 312 -4.41 19.41 17.66
C PRO A 312 -4.28 18.53 16.41
N LEU A 313 -4.64 17.24 16.53
CA LEU A 313 -4.61 16.28 15.41
C LEU A 313 -5.63 16.60 14.31
N ALA A 314 -6.75 17.23 14.68
CA ALA A 314 -7.75 17.75 13.76
C ALA A 314 -7.97 19.24 14.01
N ARG A 315 -8.12 20.04 12.95
CA ARG A 315 -8.34 21.48 13.04
C ARG A 315 -9.57 21.91 12.24
N THR A 316 -10.15 23.04 12.63
CA THR A 316 -11.23 23.61 11.80
C THR A 316 -10.67 24.05 10.44
N LEU A 317 -11.54 24.08 9.43
CA LEU A 317 -11.18 24.62 8.12
C LEU A 317 -10.71 26.07 8.24
N GLN A 318 -11.42 26.88 9.02
CA GLN A 318 -11.13 28.31 9.17
C GLN A 318 -9.76 28.56 9.79
N ASP A 319 -9.43 27.84 10.88
CA ASP A 319 -8.13 27.99 11.55
C ASP A 319 -6.98 27.53 10.66
N THR A 320 -7.22 26.51 9.84
CA THR A 320 -6.23 25.99 8.89
C THR A 320 -5.98 26.97 7.74
N ILE A 321 -7.03 27.58 7.18
CA ILE A 321 -6.88 28.61 6.14
C ILE A 321 -6.11 29.80 6.71
N LEU A 322 -6.54 30.31 7.88
CA LEU A 322 -5.87 31.44 8.54
C LEU A 322 -4.39 31.15 8.80
N TYR A 323 -4.04 29.92 9.17
CA TYR A 323 -2.65 29.50 9.33
C TYR A 323 -1.84 29.71 8.04
N TYR A 324 -2.30 29.16 6.91
CA TYR A 324 -1.56 29.27 5.65
C TYR A 324 -1.49 30.70 5.11
N GLU A 325 -2.52 31.51 5.37
CA GLU A 325 -2.53 32.94 5.00
C GLU A 325 -1.51 33.76 5.79
N THR A 326 -1.30 33.45 7.07
CA THR A 326 -0.54 34.31 7.99
C THR A 326 0.86 33.80 8.30
N ARG A 327 1.04 32.48 8.36
CA ARG A 327 2.26 31.84 8.89
C ARG A 327 2.78 30.71 8.00
N GLY A 328 2.12 30.41 6.88
CA GLY A 328 2.48 29.31 6.00
C GLY A 328 3.89 29.45 5.44
N GLU A 329 4.68 28.40 5.55
CA GLU A 329 6.07 28.34 5.12
C GLU A 329 6.22 27.85 3.67
N ASN A 330 7.31 28.22 3.00
CA ASN A 330 7.53 27.86 1.59
C ASN A 330 7.61 26.34 1.34
N TRP A 331 8.07 25.56 2.33
CA TRP A 331 8.10 24.10 2.22
C TRP A 331 6.68 23.50 2.27
N GLU A 332 5.75 24.13 2.99
CA GLU A 332 4.36 23.68 3.08
C GLU A 332 3.63 23.87 1.76
N ARG A 333 4.01 24.89 0.98
CA ARG A 333 3.52 25.04 -0.40
C ARG A 333 3.84 23.80 -1.23
N GLN A 334 5.08 23.32 -1.19
CA GLN A 334 5.50 22.12 -1.93
C GLN A 334 4.79 20.87 -1.45
N MET A 335 4.59 20.75 -0.14
CA MET A 335 3.85 19.65 0.46
C MET A 335 2.39 19.62 -0.03
N LEU A 336 1.70 20.77 -0.02
CA LEU A 336 0.29 20.88 -0.40
C LEU A 336 0.02 20.66 -1.89
N ILE A 337 1.04 20.75 -2.77
CA ILE A 337 0.91 20.35 -4.19
C ILE A 337 0.41 18.90 -4.29
N LYS A 338 0.80 18.04 -3.34
CA LYS A 338 0.42 16.62 -3.29
C LYS A 338 -0.73 16.36 -2.30
N ALA A 339 -1.59 17.34 -2.04
CA ALA A 339 -2.76 17.15 -1.18
C ALA A 339 -3.89 16.41 -1.92
N GLY A 340 -4.10 15.13 -1.59
CA GLY A 340 -5.16 14.28 -2.13
C GLY A 340 -6.30 14.06 -1.13
N PHE A 341 -7.53 13.89 -1.63
CA PHE A 341 -8.68 13.50 -0.82
C PHE A 341 -8.60 12.01 -0.42
N LEU A 342 -8.76 11.70 0.88
CA LEU A 342 -8.75 10.33 1.38
C LEU A 342 -10.12 9.85 1.87
N CYS A 343 -10.76 10.59 2.78
CA CYS A 343 -12.05 10.18 3.39
C CYS A 343 -12.85 11.40 3.86
N GLY A 344 -14.18 11.26 3.94
CA GLY A 344 -15.10 12.25 4.50
C GLY A 344 -15.80 13.15 3.47
N SER A 345 -16.00 14.41 3.81
CA SER A 345 -16.66 15.43 3.00
C SER A 345 -15.75 15.91 1.86
N LYS A 346 -15.99 15.38 0.65
CA LYS A 346 -15.33 15.86 -0.58
C LYS A 346 -15.59 17.35 -0.84
N LYS A 347 -16.74 17.86 -0.39
CA LYS A 347 -17.08 19.30 -0.44
C LYS A 347 -16.14 20.11 0.45
N LEU A 348 -15.90 19.68 1.69
CA LEU A 348 -14.97 20.33 2.61
C LEU A 348 -13.54 20.33 2.07
N TYR A 349 -13.07 19.18 1.57
CA TYR A 349 -11.76 19.08 0.91
C TYR A 349 -11.62 20.06 -0.25
N LYS A 350 -12.62 20.12 -1.14
CA LYS A 350 -12.59 21.06 -2.26
C LYS A 350 -12.55 22.51 -1.78
N THR A 351 -13.36 22.87 -0.77
CA THR A 351 -13.30 24.21 -0.17
C THR A 351 -11.90 24.52 0.35
N PHE A 352 -11.26 23.59 1.06
CA PHE A 352 -9.90 23.75 1.55
C PHE A 352 -8.90 23.99 0.42
N ILE A 353 -8.85 23.11 -0.59
CA ILE A 353 -7.92 23.23 -1.71
C ILE A 353 -8.11 24.55 -2.46
N ASP A 354 -9.36 24.92 -2.75
CA ASP A 354 -9.67 26.19 -3.43
C ASP A 354 -9.16 27.39 -2.60
N SER A 355 -9.32 27.36 -1.27
CA SER A 355 -8.84 28.42 -0.37
C SER A 355 -7.32 28.50 -0.26
N VAL A 356 -6.61 27.37 -0.25
CA VAL A 356 -5.13 27.38 -0.14
C VAL A 356 -4.42 27.44 -1.50
N THR A 357 -5.15 27.34 -2.62
CA THR A 357 -4.57 27.43 -3.97
C THR A 357 -3.74 28.70 -4.19
N PRO A 358 -4.17 29.91 -3.77
CA PRO A 358 -3.35 31.12 -3.88
C PRO A 358 -2.07 31.07 -3.02
N PHE A 359 -2.09 30.33 -1.90
CA PHE A 359 -0.90 30.08 -1.10
C PHE A 359 0.04 29.09 -1.80
N ILE A 360 -0.47 28.03 -2.42
CA ILE A 360 0.36 27.05 -3.14
C ILE A 360 0.97 27.68 -4.40
N TYR A 361 0.16 28.41 -5.17
CA TYR A 361 0.50 29.00 -6.46
C TYR A 361 0.28 30.52 -6.42
N PRO A 362 1.18 31.28 -5.77
CA PRO A 362 1.05 32.72 -5.68
C PRO A 362 1.19 33.36 -7.08
N SER A 363 0.45 34.43 -7.31
CA SER A 363 0.44 35.16 -8.60
C SER A 363 1.73 35.95 -8.88
N GLY A 364 2.55 36.18 -7.86
CA GLY A 364 3.83 36.87 -7.97
C GLY A 364 4.82 36.40 -6.92
N PHE A 365 6.10 36.40 -7.27
CA PHE A 365 7.19 36.00 -6.40
C PHE A 365 8.19 37.15 -6.24
N PHE A 366 8.42 37.58 -5.00
CA PHE A 366 9.49 38.55 -4.69
C PHE A 366 10.89 37.95 -4.86
N ILE A 367 11.03 36.65 -4.61
CA ILE A 367 12.27 35.87 -4.79
C ILE A 367 11.95 34.75 -5.78
N SER A 368 12.82 34.51 -6.76
CA SER A 368 12.62 33.47 -7.76
C SER A 368 12.26 32.11 -7.12
N PRO A 369 11.19 31.42 -7.58
CA PRO A 369 10.83 30.09 -7.07
C PRO A 369 12.00 29.09 -7.09
N ALA A 370 12.85 29.18 -8.12
CA ALA A 370 14.02 28.31 -8.25
C ALA A 370 15.02 28.51 -7.11
N GLU A 371 15.24 29.75 -6.68
CA GLU A 371 16.13 30.05 -5.55
C GLU A 371 15.55 29.56 -4.23
N GLN A 372 14.24 29.71 -4.02
CA GLN A 372 13.55 29.19 -2.84
C GLN A 372 13.64 27.66 -2.76
N ILE A 373 13.38 26.97 -3.87
CA ILE A 373 13.51 25.50 -3.98
C ILE A 373 14.96 25.07 -3.71
N LYS A 374 15.95 25.76 -4.28
CA LYS A 374 17.37 25.46 -4.06
C LYS A 374 17.77 25.63 -2.59
N LYS A 375 17.29 26.70 -1.93
CA LYS A 375 17.54 26.94 -0.50
C LYS A 375 16.92 25.84 0.38
N LEU A 376 15.67 25.47 0.11
CA LEU A 376 14.99 24.38 0.81
C LEU A 376 15.72 23.04 0.64
N ARG A 377 16.11 22.70 -0.60
CA ARG A 377 16.89 21.49 -0.90
C ARG A 377 18.21 21.46 -0.14
N ASN A 378 18.95 22.56 -0.13
CA ASN A 378 20.23 22.65 0.57
C ASN A 378 20.07 22.49 2.09
N ASN A 379 19.00 23.04 2.66
CA ASN A 379 18.70 22.86 4.09
C ASN A 379 18.40 21.39 4.40
N MET A 380 17.56 20.72 3.60
CA MET A 380 17.26 19.29 3.79
C MET A 380 18.54 18.43 3.71
N LEU A 381 19.40 18.66 2.71
CA LEU A 381 20.64 17.91 2.54
C LEU A 381 21.60 18.09 3.74
N ARG A 382 21.66 19.28 4.34
CA ARG A 382 22.50 19.53 5.53
C ARG A 382 22.02 18.78 6.76
N THR A 383 20.72 18.56 6.91
CA THR A 383 20.13 17.89 8.08
C THR A 383 20.30 16.37 8.03
N ILE A 384 20.49 15.76 6.85
CA ILE A 384 20.35 14.30 6.69
C ILE A 384 21.70 13.54 6.66
N GLY A 385 22.85 14.22 6.58
CA GLY A 385 24.17 13.57 6.64
C GLY A 385 24.54 12.72 5.41
N ASP A 386 25.82 12.36 5.30
CA ASP A 386 26.49 11.80 4.11
C ASP A 386 26.26 10.28 3.88
N GLU A 387 25.05 9.78 4.10
CA GLU A 387 24.73 8.40 3.70
C GLU A 387 24.20 8.36 2.26
N LYS A 388 24.75 7.46 1.43
CA LYS A 388 24.33 7.19 0.05
C LYS A 388 22.87 6.72 0.00
N ASN A 389 21.94 7.67 0.03
CA ASN A 389 20.52 7.43 0.04
C ASN A 389 19.94 7.76 -1.34
N ILE A 390 19.39 6.76 -2.04
CA ILE A 390 18.79 6.90 -3.38
C ILE A 390 17.72 8.01 -3.39
N LYS A 391 17.02 8.25 -2.27
CA LYS A 391 16.02 9.33 -2.15
C LYS A 391 16.63 10.74 -2.17
N LEU A 392 17.93 10.89 -1.94
CA LEU A 392 18.59 12.16 -1.67
C LEU A 392 19.73 12.48 -2.66
N LEU A 393 20.07 11.54 -3.54
CA LEU A 393 21.13 11.71 -4.55
C LEU A 393 20.85 12.90 -5.47
N ARG A 394 21.93 13.56 -5.92
CA ARG A 394 21.86 14.70 -6.84
C ARG A 394 21.67 14.24 -8.29
N GLY A 395 20.47 13.76 -8.63
CA GLY A 395 20.09 13.49 -10.03
C GLY A 395 21.00 12.49 -10.78
N GLU A 396 20.69 12.27 -12.06
CA GLU A 396 21.20 11.16 -12.88
C GLU A 396 22.73 11.07 -12.99
N SER A 397 23.47 12.19 -12.87
CA SER A 397 24.93 12.22 -13.06
C SER A 397 25.74 11.50 -11.97
N GLU A 398 25.19 11.35 -10.75
CA GLU A 398 25.81 10.50 -9.72
C GLU A 398 25.28 9.07 -9.76
N ILE A 399 24.10 8.84 -10.33
CA ILE A 399 23.56 7.49 -10.56
C ILE A 399 24.38 6.77 -11.64
N SER A 400 24.92 7.49 -12.63
CA SER A 400 25.86 6.96 -13.62
C SER A 400 27.28 6.71 -13.07
N ASN A 401 27.73 7.50 -12.08
CA ASN A 401 29.07 7.40 -11.47
C ASN A 401 29.13 6.50 -10.23
N LEU A 402 27.98 6.19 -9.61
CA LEU A 402 27.79 4.99 -8.81
C LEU A 402 27.78 3.82 -9.78
N GLY A 403 28.97 3.40 -10.21
CA GLY A 403 29.18 2.36 -11.20
C GLY A 403 28.07 1.32 -11.12
N CYS A 404 27.27 1.25 -12.18
CA CYS A 404 26.02 0.53 -12.31
C CYS A 404 26.24 -0.99 -12.08
N ARG A 405 26.53 -1.36 -10.83
CA ARG A 405 26.16 -2.64 -10.27
C ARG A 405 24.73 -2.41 -9.82
N ARG A 406 23.80 -2.72 -10.75
CA ARG A 406 22.40 -3.01 -10.43
C ARG A 406 22.37 -3.65 -9.04
N PHE A 407 21.72 -2.96 -8.11
CA PHE A 407 21.45 -3.49 -6.78
C PHE A 407 20.84 -4.88 -6.97
N ASN A 408 21.56 -5.89 -6.47
CA ASN A 408 20.99 -7.19 -6.17
C ASN A 408 19.94 -6.92 -5.09
N PHE A 409 18.66 -7.01 -5.47
CA PHE A 409 17.56 -7.23 -4.54
C PHE A 409 17.43 -8.73 -4.31
#